data_AF-A0A660NXN6-F1
#
_entry.id   AF-A0A660NXN6-F1
#
_cell.length_a   1.000
_cell.length_b   1.000
_cell.length_c   1.000
_cell.angle_alpha   90.00
_cell.angle_beta   90.00
_cell.angle_gamma   90.00
#
_symmetry.space_group_name_H-M   'P 1'
#
loop_
_entity.id
_entity.type
_entity.pdbx_description
1 polymer ?
#
loop_
_entity_poly.entity_id
_entity_poly.type
_entity_poly.pdbx_seq_one_letter_code
_entity_poly.pdbx_strand_id
1 'polypeptide(L)' 'MKKRTLIAACLLAAMSANAQSQVSGIDKKNMNLNVKPGTDFYQYAAGGWLKSHPLDAEHTNNGAFTDLY' A
#
# COMPACT_ATOMS: atom_id res chain seq x y z
N MET A 1 -10.72 30.00 34.79
CA MET A 1 -11.55 29.35 33.75
C MET A 1 -10.88 29.40 32.37
N LYS A 2 -10.52 30.57 31.84
CA LYS A 2 -9.86 30.73 30.52
C LYS A 2 -8.64 29.83 30.26
N LYS A 3 -7.74 29.63 31.24
CA LYS A 3 -6.56 28.74 31.11
C LYS A 3 -6.92 27.26 30.94
N ARG A 4 -7.96 26.79 31.65
CA ARG A 4 -8.47 25.40 31.53
C ARG A 4 -9.16 25.17 30.20
N THR A 5 -9.89 26.19 29.71
CA THR A 5 -10.49 26.18 28.37
C THR A 5 -9.43 26.16 27.26
N LEU A 6 -8.33 26.91 27.41
CA LEU A 6 -7.21 26.90 26.45
C LEU A 6 -6.52 25.52 26.40
N ILE A 7 -6.25 24.91 27.56
CA ILE A 7 -5.63 23.59 27.64
C ILE A 7 -6.54 22.53 27.00
N ALA A 8 -7.84 22.58 27.27
CA ALA A 8 -8.81 21.67 26.65
C ALA A 8 -8.83 21.84 25.12
N ALA A 9 -8.83 23.07 24.60
CA ALA A 9 -8.78 23.35 23.17
C ALA A 9 -7.50 22.81 22.50
N CYS A 10 -6.34 22.95 23.15
CA CYS A 10 -5.08 22.38 22.65
C CYS A 10 -5.09 20.85 22.61
N LEU A 11 -5.70 20.19 23.60
CA LEU A 11 -5.80 18.72 23.63
C LEU A 11 -6.73 18.19 22.52
N LEU A 12 -7.84 18.86 22.25
CA LEU A 12 -8.75 18.51 21.14
C LEU A 12 -8.08 18.68 19.76
N ALA A 13 -7.25 19.70 19.57
CA ALA A 13 -6.52 19.92 18.32
C ALA A 13 -5.40 18.89 18.06
N ALA A 14 -4.86 18.25 19.11
CA ALA A 14 -3.83 17.22 18.97
C ALA A 14 -4.40 15.87 18.50
N MET A 15 -5.70 15.61 18.76
CA MET A 15 -6.36 14.35 18.37
C MET A 15 -6.69 14.28 16.88
N SER A 16 -6.90 15.43 16.21
CA SER A 16 -7.19 15.49 14.78
C SER A 16 -5.95 15.33 13.89
N ALA A 17 -4.73 15.49 14.43
CA ALA A 17 -3.48 15.35 13.67
C ALA A 17 -3.14 13.90 13.29
N ASN A 18 -3.72 12.90 13.97
CA ASN A 18 -3.46 11.47 13.75
C ASN A 18 -4.64 10.72 13.11
N ALA A 19 -5.65 11.42 12.60
CA ALA A 19 -6.87 10.79 12.09
C ALA A 19 -6.66 10.03 10.76
N GLN A 20 -5.60 10.34 10.00
CA GLN A 20 -5.35 9.72 8.71
C GLN A 20 -4.26 8.64 8.82
N SER A 21 -4.68 7.38 8.99
CA SER A 21 -3.79 6.24 8.78
C SER A 21 -3.29 6.26 7.33
N GLN A 22 -2.00 6.55 7.15
CA GLN A 22 -1.38 6.53 5.83
C GLN A 22 -1.25 5.07 5.38
N VAL A 23 -2.07 4.68 4.40
CA VAL A 23 -1.90 3.39 3.72
C VAL A 23 -0.87 3.57 2.61
N SER A 24 0.11 2.67 2.55
CA SER A 24 1.20 2.76 1.57
C SER A 24 0.76 2.59 0.11
N GLY A 25 -0.46 2.07 -0.12
CA GLY A 25 -0.94 1.67 -1.44
C GLY A 25 -0.27 0.41 -2.00
N ILE A 26 0.65 -0.21 -1.28
CA ILE A 26 1.37 -1.42 -1.71
C ILE A 26 0.75 -2.65 -1.06
N ASP A 27 0.24 -3.57 -1.89
CA ASP A 27 -0.12 -4.92 -1.43
C ASP A 27 1.13 -5.81 -1.39
N LYS A 28 1.60 -6.11 -0.18
CA LYS A 28 2.77 -6.98 0.03
C LYS A 28 2.56 -8.41 -0.47
N LYS A 29 1.33 -8.87 -0.67
CA LYS A 29 1.05 -10.20 -1.25
C LYS A 29 1.52 -10.32 -2.69
N ASN A 30 1.60 -9.19 -3.39
CA ASN A 30 2.08 -9.14 -4.77
C ASN A 30 3.60 -9.22 -4.87
N MET A 31 4.32 -9.01 -3.76
CA MET A 31 5.79 -8.96 -3.72
C MET A 31 6.42 -10.34 -3.52
N ASN A 32 7.65 -10.52 -4.01
CA ASN A 32 8.51 -11.64 -3.65
C ASN A 32 9.69 -11.15 -2.79
N LEU A 33 9.49 -11.16 -1.47
CA LEU A 33 10.47 -10.65 -0.50
C LEU A 33 11.74 -11.53 -0.37
N ASN A 34 11.80 -12.68 -1.05
CA ASN A 34 13.00 -13.50 -1.13
C ASN A 34 13.99 -13.01 -2.20
N VAL A 35 13.54 -12.14 -3.11
CA VAL A 35 14.38 -11.51 -4.13
C VAL A 35 14.91 -10.20 -3.57
N LYS A 36 16.23 -9.97 -3.69
CA LYS A 36 16.79 -8.67 -3.31
C LYS A 36 16.34 -7.62 -4.35
N PRO A 37 15.83 -6.45 -3.93
CA PRO A 37 15.36 -5.43 -4.86
C PRO A 37 16.45 -4.92 -5.82
N GLY A 38 17.73 -4.96 -5.40
CA GLY A 38 18.87 -4.57 -6.25
C GLY A 38 19.33 -5.65 -7.24
N THR A 39 18.78 -6.86 -7.18
CA THR A 39 19.08 -7.95 -8.13
C THR A 39 18.03 -8.01 -9.23
N ASP A 40 16.75 -7.97 -8.86
CA ASP A 40 15.63 -7.90 -9.78
C ASP A 40 14.47 -7.18 -9.10
N PHE A 41 14.30 -5.90 -9.40
CA PHE A 41 13.27 -5.10 -8.78
C PHE A 41 11.86 -5.51 -9.22
N TYR A 42 11.70 -5.98 -10.46
CA TYR A 42 10.40 -6.40 -10.97
C TYR A 42 9.91 -7.66 -10.25
N GLN A 43 10.77 -8.67 -10.12
CA GLN A 43 10.44 -9.87 -9.34
C GLN A 43 10.25 -9.56 -7.86
N TYR A 44 11.04 -8.66 -7.27
CA TYR A 44 10.81 -8.23 -5.89
C TYR A 44 9.43 -7.58 -5.72
N ALA A 45 9.05 -6.65 -6.60
CA ALA A 45 7.83 -5.87 -6.47
C ALA A 45 6.55 -6.65 -6.85
N ALA A 46 6.62 -7.52 -7.87
CA ALA A 46 5.45 -8.17 -8.49
C ALA A 46 5.50 -9.71 -8.53
N GLY A 47 6.60 -10.33 -8.07
CA GLY A 47 6.80 -11.78 -8.20
C GLY A 47 5.78 -12.66 -7.48
N GLY A 48 5.13 -12.14 -6.42
CA GLY A 48 4.00 -12.81 -5.78
C GLY A 48 2.77 -12.83 -6.69
N TRP A 49 2.46 -11.70 -7.32
CA TRP A 49 1.33 -11.57 -8.25
C TRP A 49 1.53 -12.42 -9.51
N LEU A 50 2.73 -12.39 -10.09
CA LEU A 50 3.08 -13.18 -11.28
C LEU A 50 2.92 -14.68 -11.04
N LYS A 51 3.22 -15.14 -9.82
CA LYS A 51 3.06 -16.55 -9.44
C LYS A 51 1.59 -16.96 -9.30
N SER A 52 0.72 -16.06 -8.82
CA SER A 52 -0.70 -16.36 -8.61
C SER A 52 -1.58 -16.06 -9.82
N HIS A 53 -1.11 -15.29 -10.80
CA HIS A 53 -1.87 -14.89 -11.99
C HIS A 53 -1.13 -15.27 -13.29
N PRO A 54 -0.99 -16.58 -13.58
CA PRO A 54 -0.44 -17.01 -14.86
C PRO A 54 -1.31 -16.50 -16.02
N LEU A 55 -0.68 -16.22 -17.16
CA LEU A 55 -1.42 -15.95 -18.40
C LEU A 55 -2.17 -17.22 -18.80
N ASP A 56 -3.48 -17.10 -19.04
CA ASP A 56 -4.29 -18.20 -19.54
C ASP A 56 -4.11 -18.37 -21.07
N ALA A 57 -4.82 -19.34 -21.64
CA ALA A 57 -4.75 -19.61 -23.07
C ALA A 57 -5.66 -18.70 -23.92
N GLU A 58 -6.53 -17.91 -23.29
CA GLU A 58 -7.57 -17.11 -23.96
C GLU A 58 -7.10 -15.68 -24.21
N HIS A 59 -6.21 -15.16 -23.36
CA HIS A 59 -5.73 -13.78 -23.40
C HIS A 59 -4.27 -13.69 -23.88
N THR A 60 -3.93 -12.61 -24.57
CA THR A 60 -2.56 -12.35 -25.03
C THR A 60 -1.69 -11.63 -23.99
N ASN A 61 -2.30 -11.09 -22.94
CA ASN A 61 -1.62 -10.42 -21.84
C ASN A 61 -2.44 -10.51 -20.54
N ASN A 62 -1.76 -10.33 -19.41
CA ASN A 62 -2.36 -10.15 -18.10
C ASN A 62 -1.49 -9.16 -17.30
N GLY A 63 -2.10 -8.38 -16.41
CA GLY A 63 -1.39 -7.38 -15.60
C GLY A 63 -2.32 -6.42 -14.90
N ALA A 64 -1.74 -5.48 -14.16
CA ALA A 64 -2.49 -4.49 -13.39
C ALA A 64 -3.46 -3.63 -14.24
N PHE A 65 -3.17 -3.40 -15.53
CA PHE A 65 -4.10 -2.69 -16.41
C PHE A 65 -5.26 -3.57 -16.85
N THR A 66 -5.04 -4.87 -17.04
CA THR A 66 -6.11 -5.83 -17.35
C THR A 66 -7.09 -5.93 -16.17
N ASP A 67 -6.59 -5.93 -14.94
CA ASP A 67 -7.41 -5.96 -13.71
C ASP A 67 -8.26 -4.69 -13.48
N LEU A 68 -7.98 -3.60 -14.20
CA LEU A 68 -8.68 -2.31 -14.05
C LEU A 68 -9.88 -2.14 -14.99
N TYR A 69 -10.05 -3.02 -15.98
CA TYR A 69 -11.15 -2.97 -16.96
C TYR A 69 -12.17 -4.07 -16.69
#